data_AF-A0A7Y8U1W4-F1
#
_entry.id   AF-A0A7Y8U1W4-F1
#
_cell.length_a   1.000
_cell.length_b   1.000
_cell.length_c   1.000
_cell.angle_alpha   90.00
_cell.angle_beta   90.00
_cell.angle_gamma   90.00
#
_symmetry.space_group_name_H-M   'P 1'
#
loop_
_entity.id
_entity.type
_entity.pdbx_description
1 polymer ?
#
loop_
_entity_poly.entity_id
_entity_poly.type
_entity_poly.pdbx_seq_one_letter_code
_entity_poly.pdbx_strand_id
1 'polypeptide(L)'
;MTFFTFLLCLNALLILAYATLILMYQKKNLNLSIIIRVLFLTLFTLVVFAHYESEQQFIVMLCLWVIFEAFYLKKIHHAQPGK
;
A
#
# COMPACT_ATOMS: atom_id res chain seq x y z
N MET A 1 3.52 6.33 -20.18
CA MET A 1 3.49 6.01 -18.74
C MET A 1 4.74 5.21 -18.45
N THR A 2 5.63 5.67 -17.57
CA THR A 2 6.87 4.93 -17.28
C THR A 2 6.59 3.71 -16.41
N PHE A 3 7.52 2.75 -16.43
CA PHE A 3 7.44 1.56 -15.58
C PHE A 3 7.27 1.93 -14.10
N PHE A 4 7.99 2.96 -13.64
CA PHE A 4 7.84 3.50 -12.29
C PHE A 4 6.42 3.99 -12.02
N THR A 5 5.86 4.84 -12.88
CA THR A 5 4.48 5.35 -12.70
C THR A 5 3.46 4.21 -12.73
N PHE A 6 3.64 3.22 -13.59
CA PHE A 6 2.77 2.04 -13.63
C PHE A 6 2.78 1.28 -12.31
N LEU A 7 3.96 0.96 -11.77
CA LEU A 7 4.11 0.29 -10.48
C LEU A 7 3.55 1.14 -9.32
N LEU A 8 3.73 2.45 -9.37
CA LEU A 8 3.21 3.38 -8.36
C LEU A 8 1.67 3.39 -8.35
N CYS A 9 1.05 3.47 -9.53
CA CYS A 9 -0.40 3.38 -9.67
C CYS A 9 -0.94 2.02 -9.20
N LEU A 10 -0.26 0.92 -9.57
CA LEU A 10 -0.62 -0.41 -9.08
C LEU A 10 -0.53 -0.49 -7.55
N ASN A 11 0.52 0.07 -6.95
CA ASN A 11 0.68 0.10 -5.50
C ASN A 11 -0.45 0.88 -4.82
N ALA A 12 -0.81 2.05 -5.35
CA ALA A 12 -1.93 2.84 -4.86
C ALA A 12 -3.26 2.07 -4.92
N LEU A 13 -3.53 1.36 -6.02
CA LEU A 13 -4.75 0.54 -6.18
C LEU A 13 -4.80 -0.61 -5.16
N LEU A 14 -3.67 -1.28 -4.92
CA LEU A 14 -3.60 -2.36 -3.93
C LEU A 14 -3.80 -1.84 -2.51
N ILE A 15 -3.24 -0.68 -2.18
CA ILE A 15 -3.45 -0.01 -0.90
C ILE A 15 -4.93 0.38 -0.73
N LEU A 16 -5.57 0.91 -1.77
CA LEU A 16 -6.99 1.23 -1.74
C LEU A 16 -7.85 -0.02 -1.54
N ALA A 17 -7.52 -1.12 -2.22
CA ALA A 17 -8.19 -2.41 -2.02
C ALA A 17 -8.00 -2.92 -0.58
N TYR A 18 -6.79 -2.81 -0.04
CA TYR A 18 -6.48 -3.19 1.34
C TYR A 18 -7.26 -2.34 2.37
N ALA A 19 -7.27 -1.02 2.19
CA ALA A 19 -8.04 -0.09 3.01
C ALA A 19 -9.55 -0.41 2.95
N THR A 20 -10.07 -0.75 1.77
CA THR A 20 -11.47 -1.16 1.58
C THR A 20 -11.78 -2.46 2.34
N LEU A 21 -10.90 -3.45 2.29
CA LEU A 21 -11.05 -4.70 3.07
C LEU A 21 -11.08 -4.44 4.57
N ILE A 22 -10.27 -3.48 5.06
CA ILE A 22 -10.26 -3.11 6.48
C ILE A 22 -11.50 -2.30 6.85
N LEU A 23 -11.88 -1.30 6.06
CA LEU A 23 -12.97 -0.38 6.39
C LEU A 23 -14.34 -1.04 6.29
N MET A 24 -14.60 -1.76 5.19
CA MET A 24 -15.91 -2.34 4.90
C MET A 24 -16.07 -3.73 5.51
N TYR A 25 -15.03 -4.55 5.41
CA TYR A 25 -15.10 -5.97 5.79
C TYR A 25 -14.39 -6.28 7.10
N GLN A 26 -13.73 -5.30 7.72
CA GLN A 26 -12.97 -5.49 8.97
C GLN A 26 -12.04 -6.71 8.85
N LYS A 27 -11.40 -6.87 7.68
CA LYS A 27 -10.60 -8.04 7.34
C LYS A 27 -9.18 -7.64 6.97
N LYS A 28 -8.20 -8.15 7.72
CA LYS A 28 -6.78 -8.07 7.34
C LYS A 28 -6.45 -9.18 6.36
N ASN A 29 -6.00 -8.81 5.17
CA ASN A 29 -5.45 -9.75 4.19
C ASN A 29 -3.93 -9.70 4.20
N LEU A 30 -3.30 -10.65 4.88
CA LEU A 30 -1.84 -10.71 5.03
C LEU A 30 -1.13 -10.87 3.68
N ASN A 31 -1.66 -11.69 2.77
CA ASN A 31 -1.08 -11.87 1.43
C ASN A 31 -1.07 -10.56 0.65
N LEU A 32 -2.19 -9.82 0.66
CA LEU A 32 -2.27 -8.52 0.01
C LEU A 32 -1.29 -7.50 0.63
N SER A 33 -1.18 -7.49 1.97
CA SER A 33 -0.20 -6.68 2.69
C SER A 33 1.23 -6.99 2.25
N ILE A 34 1.60 -8.27 2.12
CA ILE A 34 2.95 -8.67 1.68
C ILE A 34 3.20 -8.20 0.24
N ILE A 35 2.24 -8.38 -0.66
CA ILE A 35 2.35 -7.93 -2.06
C ILE A 35 2.60 -6.41 -2.13
N ILE A 36 1.85 -5.62 -1.34
CA ILE A 36 2.04 -4.15 -1.26
C ILE A 36 3.46 -3.80 -0.79
N ARG A 37 3.98 -4.50 0.24
CA ARG A 37 5.33 -4.28 0.79
C ARG A 37 6.44 -4.62 -0.21
N VAL A 38 6.31 -5.75 -0.92
CA VAL A 38 7.26 -6.14 -1.97
C VAL A 38 7.24 -5.11 -3.10
N LEU A 39 6.06 -4.69 -3.53
CA LEU A 39 5.93 -3.69 -4.60
C LEU A 39 6.51 -2.33 -4.18
N PHE A 40 6.32 -1.92 -2.92
CA PHE A 40 6.95 -0.73 -2.38
C PHE A 40 8.48 -0.84 -2.35
N LEU A 41 9.03 -1.99 -1.95
CA LEU A 41 10.47 -2.23 -1.99
C LEU A 41 11.03 -2.16 -3.41
N THR A 42 10.31 -2.70 -4.40
CA THR A 42 10.68 -2.57 -5.82
C THR A 42 10.70 -1.11 -6.26
N LEU A 43 9.67 -0.33 -5.93
CA LEU A 43 9.61 1.10 -6.22
C LEU A 43 10.78 1.84 -5.56
N PHE A 44 11.04 1.58 -4.27
CA PHE A 44 12.15 2.18 -3.55
C PHE A 44 13.51 1.83 -4.18
N THR A 45 13.69 0.59 -4.61
CA THR A 45 14.89 0.16 -5.34
C THR A 45 15.08 0.94 -6.64
N LEU A 46 14.01 1.14 -7.42
CA LEU A 46 14.06 1.97 -8.63
C LEU A 46 14.45 3.41 -8.32
N VAL A 47 13.99 3.98 -7.20
CA VAL A 47 14.41 5.32 -6.75
C VAL A 47 15.91 5.37 -6.49
N VAL A 48 16.45 4.40 -5.75
CA VAL A 48 17.89 4.32 -5.41
C VAL A 48 18.75 4.23 -6.67
N PHE A 49 18.29 3.52 -7.71
CA PHE A 49 18.96 3.43 -9.01
C PHE A 49 18.62 4.59 -9.97
N ALA A 50 18.03 5.69 -9.48
CA ALA A 50 17.65 6.87 -10.27
C ALA A 50 16.70 6.59 -11.46
N HIS A 51 15.88 5.54 -11.35
CA HIS A 51 14.85 5.17 -12.34
C HIS A 51 13.47 5.75 -12.02
N TYR A 52 13.41 6.91 -11.35
CA TYR A 52 12.18 7.65 -11.06
C TYR A 52 12.20 8.98 -11.81
N GLU A 53 11.05 9.46 -12.28
CA GLU A 53 11.02 10.63 -13.17
C GLU A 53 10.95 11.97 -12.45
N SER A 54 10.47 11.99 -11.20
CA SER A 54 10.25 13.23 -10.47
C SER A 54 10.25 13.02 -8.97
N GLU A 55 10.76 14.01 -8.23
CA GLU A 55 10.66 14.11 -6.77
C GLU A 55 9.21 14.00 -6.29
N GLN A 56 8.24 14.50 -7.07
CA GLN A 56 6.82 14.39 -6.74
C GLN A 56 6.37 12.92 -6.67
N GLN A 57 6.85 12.07 -7.60
CA GLN A 57 6.51 10.65 -7.60
C GLN A 57 7.10 9.93 -6.39
N PHE A 58 8.30 10.34 -5.96
CA PHE A 58 8.93 9.83 -4.74
C PHE A 58 8.14 10.23 -3.49
N ILE A 59 7.72 11.50 -3.38
CA ILE A 59 6.89 11.98 -2.27
C ILE A 59 5.57 11.21 -2.22
N VAL A 60 4.90 11.02 -3.37
CA VAL A 60 3.66 10.23 -3.46
C VAL A 60 3.89 8.79 -2.99
N MET A 61 4.98 8.15 -3.42
CA MET A 61 5.36 6.80 -2.99
C MET A 61 5.48 6.72 -1.46
N LEU A 62 6.19 7.66 -0.84
CA LEU A 62 6.34 7.72 0.63
C LEU A 62 5.00 7.96 1.35
N CYS A 63 4.16 8.86 0.84
CA CYS A 63 2.84 9.12 1.41
C CYS A 63 1.96 7.86 1.37
N LEU A 64 1.97 7.12 0.26
CA LEU A 64 1.22 5.87 0.12
C LEU A 64 1.67 4.82 1.15
N TRP A 65 2.97 4.73 1.42
CA TRP A 65 3.50 3.83 2.45
C TRP A 65 2.98 4.17 3.85
N VAL A 66 3.04 5.44 4.23
CA VAL A 66 2.53 5.91 5.54
C VAL A 66 1.05 5.61 5.68
N ILE A 67 0.25 5.89 4.64
CA ILE A 67 -1.18 5.58 4.61
C ILE A 67 -1.41 4.08 4.80
N PHE A 68 -0.67 3.24 4.07
CA PHE A 68 -0.78 1.80 4.19
C PHE A 68 -0.47 1.30 5.60
N GLU A 69 0.62 1.76 6.22
CA GLU A 69 0.99 1.39 7.60
C GLU A 69 -0.09 1.80 8.61
N ALA A 70 -0.66 3.01 8.46
CA ALA A 70 -1.75 3.47 9.32
C ALA A 70 -2.96 2.52 9.25
N PHE A 71 -3.33 2.07 8.04
CA PHE A 71 -4.39 1.07 7.86
C PHE A 71 -3.99 -0.30 8.41
N TYR A 72 -2.74 -0.74 8.18
CA TYR A 72 -2.25 -2.04 8.66
C TYR A 72 -2.25 -2.14 10.19
N LEU A 73 -1.84 -1.07 10.89
CA LEU A 73 -1.83 -0.99 12.35
C LEU A 73 -3.22 -0.86 12.96
N LYS A 74 -4.24 -0.46 12.18
CA LYS A 74 -5.61 -0.35 12.66
C LYS A 74 -6.06 -1.64 13.32
N LYS A 75 -6.52 -1.56 14.58
CA LYS A 75 -7.07 -2.71 15.31
C LYS A 75 -8.47 -3.00 14.77
N ILE A 76 -8.69 -4.25 14.35
CA ILE A 76 -10.01 -4.73 13.96
C ILE A 76 -10.73 -5.16 15.23
N HIS A 77 -11.87 -4.55 15.51
CA HIS A 77 -12.77 -5.04 16.55
C HIS A 77 -13.66 -6.11 15.92
N HIS A 78 -13.39 -7.39 16.19
CA HIS A 78 -14.37 -8.42 15.92
C HIS A 78 -15.49 -8.24 16.94
N ALA A 79 -16.65 -7.76 16.50
CA ALA A 79 -17.87 -7.93 17.28
C ALA A 79 -18.04 -9.44 17.47
N GLN A 80 -17.76 -9.94 18.68
CA GLN A 80 -18.20 -11.26 19.09
C GLN A 80 -19.73 -11.25 18.95
N PRO A 81 -20.35 -12.05 18.06
CA PRO A 81 -21.77 -12.29 18.20
C PRO A 81 -21.92 -13.10 19.50
N GLY A 82 -22.34 -12.40 20.55
CA GLY A 82 -22.66 -13.01 21.83
C GLY A 82 -23.68 -14.13 21.61
N LYS A 83 -23.30 -15.31 22.11
CA LYS A 83 -24.08 -16.53 22.22
C LYS A 83 -25.38 -16.30 23.00
#